data_AF-A0A4Q6BPZ9-F1
#
_entry.id   AF-A0A4Q6BPZ9-F1
#
_cell.length_a   1.000
_cell.length_b   1.000
_cell.length_c   1.000
_cell.angle_alpha   90.00
_cell.angle_beta   90.00
_cell.angle_gamma   90.00
#
_symmetry.space_group_name_H-M   'P 1'
#
loop_
_entity.id
_entity.type
_entity.pdbx_description
1 polymer ?
#
loop_
_entity_poly.entity_id
_entity_poly.type
_entity_poly.pdbx_seq_one_letter_code
_entity_poly.pdbx_strand_id
1 'polypeptide(L)'
;KKVEGKIRPVFSHEFVSRADGLTSLSKSYGLDFGQNKQSLEHSLAYEAVANGSADIIDVYSTDPKIKRLDLVILEDNLRHFPRYEAVWLARKDFVLAHPEAWAALRTLEGSLSEDKVIELNAQVEIDKVQVPTVIQAYVQRDDSQAGPISDETGFAAIAARIWLRTKEHLVLVGITLVLSIAVGVPLGILAARRPRLGQGLLLASSIVQTIPSLALLCFLIPVFGIGLVPALVALFLYSLLPVLMNTYIGLKAIDPTLIETAHALGLSPFRQLVSIELPIASPNILAGVKTATIISIGTATLAALIGAGGYGAPIVSGLAMNDMNTILVGAIPAAVMSLVAHFVFEVLNRILVPVGLQM
;
A
#
# COMPACT_ATOMS: atom_id res chain seq x y z
N LYS A 1 -4.61 -25.88 33.19
CA LYS A 1 -5.11 -27.26 33.42
C LYS A 1 -6.52 -27.34 33.99
N LYS A 2 -6.81 -26.94 35.25
CA LYS A 2 -8.17 -27.13 35.83
C LYS A 2 -9.34 -26.40 35.11
N VAL A 3 -9.06 -25.34 34.33
CA VAL A 3 -10.07 -24.52 33.62
C VAL A 3 -9.92 -24.57 32.10
N GLU A 4 -9.03 -25.39 31.58
CA GLU A 4 -8.56 -25.38 30.19
C GLU A 4 -9.64 -25.69 29.16
N GLY A 5 -10.57 -26.60 29.48
CA GLY A 5 -11.73 -26.90 28.64
C GLY A 5 -12.92 -25.94 28.83
N LYS A 6 -12.79 -24.89 29.65
CA LYS A 6 -13.86 -23.93 29.97
C LYS A 6 -13.56 -22.51 29.51
N ILE A 7 -12.35 -22.26 29.02
CA ILE A 7 -11.90 -20.95 28.51
C ILE A 7 -12.10 -20.89 27.00
N ARG A 8 -12.42 -19.69 26.50
CA ARG A 8 -12.52 -19.35 25.08
C ARG A 8 -11.30 -18.53 24.68
N PRO A 9 -10.23 -19.19 24.20
CA PRO A 9 -9.04 -18.49 23.76
C PRO A 9 -9.24 -17.87 22.37
N VAL A 10 -8.80 -16.63 22.23
CA VAL A 10 -8.72 -15.94 20.95
C VAL A 10 -7.30 -15.43 20.80
N PHE A 11 -6.63 -15.79 19.71
CA PHE A 11 -5.24 -15.39 19.50
C PHE A 11 -5.02 -14.74 18.14
N SER A 12 -4.16 -13.73 18.08
CA SER A 12 -3.79 -13.09 16.82
C SER A 12 -3.16 -14.09 15.84
N HIS A 13 -3.37 -13.86 14.55
CA HIS A 13 -2.75 -14.69 13.51
C HIS A 13 -1.22 -14.72 13.63
N GLU A 14 -0.63 -13.58 14.02
CA GLU A 14 0.80 -13.47 14.26
C GLU A 14 1.24 -14.40 15.39
N PHE A 15 0.58 -14.34 16.56
CA PHE A 15 0.92 -15.18 17.70
C PHE A 15 0.74 -16.68 17.43
N VAL A 16 -0.24 -17.07 16.61
CA VAL A 16 -0.44 -18.47 16.22
C VAL A 16 0.69 -18.99 15.33
N SER A 17 1.22 -18.12 14.45
CA SER A 17 2.21 -18.50 13.42
C SER A 17 3.66 -18.39 13.86
N ARG A 18 3.96 -17.59 14.90
CA ARG A 18 5.31 -17.37 15.42
C ARG A 18 5.97 -18.63 15.97
N ALA A 19 7.29 -18.72 15.79
CA ALA A 19 8.09 -19.84 16.29
C ALA A 19 8.08 -19.97 17.81
N ASP A 20 8.01 -18.84 18.53
CA ASP A 20 7.88 -18.76 19.98
C ASP A 20 6.42 -18.58 20.44
N GLY A 21 5.47 -18.55 19.50
CA GLY A 21 4.07 -18.26 19.74
C GLY A 21 3.26 -19.45 20.28
N LEU A 22 1.95 -19.47 19.99
CA LEU A 22 0.97 -20.37 20.62
C LEU A 22 1.40 -21.85 20.62
N THR A 23 1.89 -22.36 19.49
CA THR A 23 2.28 -23.78 19.38
C THR A 23 3.44 -24.13 20.31
N SER A 24 4.40 -23.22 20.45
CA SER A 24 5.57 -23.39 21.29
C SER A 24 5.20 -23.22 22.77
N LEU A 25 4.41 -22.18 23.08
CA LEU A 25 3.88 -21.92 24.42
C LEU A 25 3.07 -23.11 24.94
N SER A 26 2.14 -23.62 24.12
CA SER A 26 1.32 -24.78 24.43
C SER A 26 2.15 -26.01 24.78
N LYS A 27 3.29 -26.22 24.11
CA LYS A 27 4.22 -27.32 24.43
C LYS A 27 4.92 -27.10 25.76
N SER A 28 5.50 -25.91 25.98
CA SER A 28 6.24 -25.58 27.21
C SER A 28 5.36 -25.67 28.46
N TYR A 29 4.12 -25.22 28.37
CA TYR A 29 3.16 -25.23 29.47
C TYR A 29 2.26 -26.47 29.52
N GLY A 30 2.35 -27.35 28.51
CA GLY A 30 1.49 -28.52 28.36
C GLY A 30 0.00 -28.14 28.31
N LEU A 31 -0.34 -27.11 27.53
CA LEU A 31 -1.69 -26.58 27.31
C LEU A 31 -2.25 -27.09 25.98
N ASP A 32 -3.48 -27.59 26.03
CA ASP A 32 -4.30 -27.99 24.90
C ASP A 32 -5.59 -27.14 24.88
N PHE A 33 -5.58 -26.14 24.00
CA PHE A 33 -6.73 -25.27 23.75
C PHE A 33 -7.76 -25.90 22.78
N GLY A 34 -7.57 -27.16 22.36
CA GLY A 34 -8.47 -27.87 21.46
C GLY A 34 -8.61 -27.23 20.07
N GLN A 35 -9.76 -27.48 19.42
CA GLN A 35 -10.17 -26.93 18.11
C GLN A 35 -10.70 -25.48 18.20
N ASN A 36 -10.86 -24.91 19.40
CA ASN A 36 -11.40 -23.57 19.63
C ASN A 36 -10.33 -22.47 19.44
N LYS A 37 -9.53 -22.55 18.39
CA LYS A 37 -8.53 -21.53 18.06
C LYS A 37 -9.15 -20.55 17.07
N GLN A 38 -9.92 -19.59 17.58
CA GLN A 38 -10.34 -18.47 16.77
C GLN A 38 -9.17 -17.51 16.62
N SER A 39 -8.82 -17.21 15.37
CA SER A 39 -7.84 -16.19 15.09
C SER A 39 -8.53 -14.92 14.64
N LEU A 40 -8.29 -13.85 15.38
CA LEU A 40 -8.83 -12.52 15.10
C LEU A 40 -7.67 -11.54 14.89
N GLU A 41 -7.96 -10.42 14.26
CA GLU A 41 -7.06 -9.27 14.27
C GLU A 41 -6.90 -8.76 15.73
N HIS A 42 -5.73 -8.21 16.06
CA HIS A 42 -5.33 -7.88 17.43
C HIS A 42 -6.31 -6.92 18.13
N SER A 43 -6.87 -5.95 17.41
CA SER A 43 -7.85 -5.02 17.98
C SER A 43 -9.20 -5.70 18.27
N LEU A 44 -9.64 -6.61 17.40
CA LEU A 44 -10.87 -7.38 17.59
C LEU A 44 -10.76 -8.38 18.76
N ALA A 45 -9.56 -8.85 19.09
CA ALA A 45 -9.33 -9.72 20.25
C ALA A 45 -9.68 -9.00 21.57
N TYR A 46 -9.32 -7.71 21.71
CA TYR A 46 -9.72 -6.90 22.86
C TYR A 46 -11.23 -6.68 22.95
N GLU A 47 -11.91 -6.47 21.82
CA GLU A 47 -13.37 -6.35 21.80
C GLU A 47 -14.06 -7.65 22.20
N ALA A 48 -13.52 -8.80 21.76
CA ALA A 48 -14.02 -10.11 22.13
C ALA A 48 -13.89 -10.38 23.65
N VAL A 49 -12.84 -9.91 24.30
CA VAL A 49 -12.74 -9.99 25.77
C VAL A 49 -13.71 -9.01 26.42
N ALA A 50 -13.79 -7.77 25.95
CA ALA A 50 -14.66 -6.74 26.51
C ALA A 50 -16.16 -7.11 26.45
N ASN A 51 -16.60 -7.79 25.38
CA ASN A 51 -17.99 -8.24 25.23
C ASN A 51 -18.24 -9.65 25.81
N GLY A 52 -17.24 -10.25 26.44
CA GLY A 52 -17.33 -11.56 27.07
C GLY A 52 -17.45 -12.73 26.09
N SER A 53 -17.01 -12.58 24.83
CA SER A 53 -16.91 -13.65 23.84
C SER A 53 -15.58 -14.42 23.90
N ALA A 54 -14.54 -13.83 24.51
CA ALA A 54 -13.24 -14.43 24.77
C ALA A 54 -12.86 -14.30 26.26
N ASP A 55 -12.11 -15.27 26.77
CA ASP A 55 -11.64 -15.29 28.17
C ASP A 55 -10.12 -15.09 28.28
N ILE A 56 -9.37 -15.32 27.21
CA ILE A 56 -7.91 -15.16 27.14
C ILE A 56 -7.49 -14.74 25.74
N ILE A 57 -6.55 -13.79 25.68
CA ILE A 57 -5.98 -13.24 24.44
C ILE A 57 -4.46 -13.07 24.57
N ASP A 58 -3.75 -13.00 23.44
CA ASP A 58 -2.38 -12.46 23.41
C ASP A 58 -2.42 -10.93 23.40
N VAL A 59 -1.53 -10.31 24.16
CA VAL A 59 -1.41 -8.85 24.28
C VAL A 59 0.06 -8.44 24.20
N TYR A 60 0.31 -7.21 23.74
CA TYR A 60 1.58 -6.55 23.98
C TYR A 60 1.55 -5.94 25.37
N SER A 61 2.57 -6.21 26.18
CA SER A 61 2.57 -5.78 27.59
C SER A 61 2.59 -4.26 27.77
N THR A 62 2.98 -3.52 26.73
CA THR A 62 2.94 -2.06 26.66
C THR A 62 1.64 -1.46 26.11
N ASP A 63 0.61 -2.28 25.85
CA ASP A 63 -0.67 -1.83 25.29
C ASP A 63 -1.54 -1.13 26.35
N PRO A 64 -1.99 0.11 26.11
CA PRO A 64 -2.79 0.86 27.08
C PRO A 64 -4.18 0.26 27.33
N LYS A 65 -4.68 -0.60 26.43
CA LYS A 65 -5.98 -1.27 26.59
C LYS A 65 -6.00 -2.26 27.74
N ILE A 66 -4.85 -2.79 28.15
CA ILE A 66 -4.73 -3.68 29.31
C ILE A 66 -5.29 -3.00 30.55
N LYS A 67 -4.83 -1.78 30.82
CA LYS A 67 -5.29 -0.99 31.98
C LYS A 67 -6.74 -0.52 31.82
N ARG A 68 -7.15 -0.15 30.60
CA ARG A 68 -8.51 0.33 30.32
C ARG A 68 -9.58 -0.75 30.53
N LEU A 69 -9.28 -1.99 30.14
CA LEU A 69 -10.19 -3.12 30.23
C LEU A 69 -10.00 -3.94 31.52
N ASP A 70 -9.17 -3.45 32.45
CA ASP A 70 -8.83 -4.10 33.71
C ASP A 70 -8.39 -5.56 33.52
N LEU A 71 -7.55 -5.78 32.51
CA LEU A 71 -7.07 -7.12 32.16
C LEU A 71 -5.91 -7.53 33.08
N VAL A 72 -5.92 -8.80 33.47
CA VAL A 72 -4.83 -9.41 34.23
C VAL A 72 -3.82 -10.01 33.28
N ILE A 73 -2.59 -9.49 33.26
CA ILE A 73 -1.47 -10.08 32.53
C ILE A 73 -1.04 -11.37 33.24
N LEU A 74 -0.93 -12.47 32.47
CA LEU A 74 -0.43 -13.74 32.97
C LEU A 74 1.10 -13.75 33.01
N GLU A 75 1.69 -14.19 34.12
CA GLU A 75 3.14 -14.28 34.29
C GLU A 75 3.73 -15.47 33.51
N ASP A 76 4.78 -15.23 32.72
CA ASP A 76 5.57 -16.28 32.06
C ASP A 76 6.59 -16.90 33.04
N ASN A 77 6.09 -17.71 33.97
CA ASN A 77 6.90 -18.31 35.04
C ASN A 77 7.93 -19.34 34.54
N LEU A 78 7.75 -19.90 33.35
CA LEU A 78 8.73 -20.78 32.70
C LEU A 78 9.74 -20.02 31.84
N ARG A 79 9.62 -18.69 31.70
CA ARG A 79 10.45 -17.85 30.82
C ARG A 79 10.51 -18.40 29.40
N HIS A 80 9.34 -18.81 28.89
CA HIS A 80 9.18 -19.34 27.55
C HIS A 80 9.50 -18.30 26.48
N PHE A 81 9.07 -17.05 26.69
CA PHE A 81 9.31 -15.98 25.73
C PHE A 81 10.76 -15.48 25.79
N PRO A 82 11.42 -15.26 24.64
CA PRO A 82 12.73 -14.65 24.63
C PRO A 82 12.66 -13.18 25.09
N ARG A 83 13.81 -12.63 25.48
CA ARG A 83 13.88 -11.21 25.86
C ARG A 83 13.82 -10.35 24.60
N TYR A 84 12.77 -9.52 24.52
CA TYR A 84 12.58 -8.53 23.47
C TYR A 84 13.22 -7.21 23.88
N GLU A 85 14.48 -7.01 23.50
CA GLU A 85 15.19 -5.75 23.73
C GLU A 85 15.14 -4.87 22.49
N ALA A 86 14.74 -3.61 22.66
CA ALA A 86 14.87 -2.60 21.62
C ALA A 86 16.33 -2.20 21.50
N VAL A 87 16.88 -2.27 20.28
CA VAL A 87 18.28 -1.92 20.00
C VAL A 87 18.35 -0.80 18.98
N TRP A 88 19.32 0.09 19.14
CA TRP A 88 19.62 1.09 18.13
C TRP A 88 20.34 0.45 16.95
N LEU A 89 19.82 0.68 15.74
CA LEU A 89 20.50 0.34 14.49
C LEU A 89 20.77 1.63 13.70
N ALA A 90 22.03 1.92 13.42
CA ALA A 90 22.43 3.11 12.67
C ALA A 90 23.50 2.79 11.63
N ARG A 91 23.44 3.53 10.51
CA ARG A 91 24.53 3.53 9.52
C ARG A 91 25.78 4.14 10.14
N LYS A 92 26.92 3.49 9.94
CA LYS A 92 28.20 3.96 10.49
C LYS A 92 28.51 5.42 10.11
N ASP A 93 28.23 5.80 8.88
CA ASP A 93 28.49 7.16 8.38
C ASP A 93 27.64 8.21 9.09
N PHE A 94 26.40 7.89 9.49
CA PHE A 94 25.56 8.80 10.27
C PHE A 94 26.15 9.04 11.65
N VAL A 95 26.62 7.98 12.31
CA VAL A 95 27.23 8.06 13.65
C VAL A 95 28.50 8.91 13.62
N LEU A 96 29.30 8.79 12.55
CA LEU A 96 30.52 9.57 12.37
C LEU A 96 30.25 11.04 12.00
N ALA A 97 29.25 11.29 11.13
CA ALA A 97 28.90 12.64 10.69
C ALA A 97 28.14 13.45 11.75
N HIS A 98 27.36 12.78 12.61
CA HIS A 98 26.50 13.41 13.61
C HIS A 98 26.68 12.79 15.01
N PRO A 99 27.88 12.92 15.61
CA PRO A 99 28.20 12.30 16.89
C PRO A 99 27.34 12.83 18.05
N GLU A 100 26.97 14.11 18.03
CA GLU A 100 26.12 14.72 19.06
C GLU A 100 24.68 14.17 19.00
N ALA A 101 24.11 14.04 17.79
CA ALA A 101 22.78 13.48 17.61
C ALA A 101 22.73 12.00 18.05
N TRP A 102 23.78 11.24 17.72
CA TRP A 102 23.92 9.86 18.18
C TRP A 102 24.03 9.76 19.71
N ALA A 103 24.82 10.64 20.34
CA ALA A 103 24.95 10.68 21.79
C ALA A 103 23.61 10.98 22.47
N ALA A 104 22.83 11.94 21.93
CA ALA A 104 21.51 12.28 22.42
C ALA A 104 20.49 11.12 22.27
N LEU A 105 20.54 10.35 21.18
CA LEU A 105 19.68 9.17 21.05
C LEU A 105 20.00 8.13 22.12
N ARG A 106 21.27 7.93 22.43
CA ARG A 106 21.69 6.96 23.46
C ARG A 106 21.31 7.36 24.88
N THR A 107 21.03 8.64 25.18
CA THR A 107 20.52 9.01 26.51
C THR A 107 19.13 8.47 26.78
N LEU A 108 18.40 8.03 25.75
CA LEU A 108 17.10 7.39 25.89
C LEU A 108 17.21 5.91 26.29
N GLU A 109 18.40 5.29 26.19
CA GLU A 109 18.61 3.91 26.60
C GLU A 109 18.29 3.71 28.09
N GLY A 110 17.37 2.78 28.39
CA GLY A 110 16.94 2.50 29.76
C GLY A 110 16.07 3.57 30.43
N SER A 111 15.75 4.67 29.74
CA SER A 111 14.91 5.75 30.28
C SER A 111 13.40 5.44 30.26
N LEU A 112 12.99 4.53 29.37
CA LEU A 112 11.59 4.15 29.14
C LEU A 112 11.30 2.83 29.86
N SER A 113 10.73 2.90 31.08
CA SER A 113 10.17 1.73 31.74
C SER A 113 8.86 1.29 31.06
N GLU A 114 8.48 0.02 31.24
CA GLU A 114 7.25 -0.54 30.68
C GLU A 114 6.00 0.26 31.08
N ASP A 115 5.85 0.56 32.37
CA ASP A 115 4.76 1.41 32.88
C ASP A 115 4.74 2.79 32.22
N LYS A 116 5.92 3.36 31.94
CA LYS A 116 6.03 4.65 31.29
C LYS A 116 5.61 4.58 29.82
N VAL A 117 5.97 3.52 29.11
CA VAL A 117 5.54 3.29 27.73
C VAL A 117 4.02 3.09 27.66
N ILE A 118 3.43 2.33 28.59
CA ILE A 118 1.97 2.17 28.69
C ILE A 118 1.28 3.54 28.89
N GLU A 119 1.81 4.38 29.79
CA GLU A 119 1.28 5.73 30.05
C GLU A 119 1.35 6.60 28.79
N LEU A 120 2.49 6.62 28.10
CA LEU A 120 2.68 7.43 26.88
C LEU A 120 1.78 6.93 25.74
N ASN A 121 1.68 5.61 25.55
CA ASN A 121 0.77 5.02 24.57
C ASN A 121 -0.69 5.32 24.88
N ALA A 122 -1.08 5.34 26.16
CA ALA A 122 -2.45 5.70 26.57
C ALA A 122 -2.81 7.13 26.15
N GLN A 123 -1.90 8.08 26.34
CA GLN A 123 -2.11 9.47 25.90
C GLN A 123 -2.36 9.56 24.39
N VAL A 124 -1.62 8.78 23.59
CA VAL A 124 -1.76 8.79 22.13
C VAL A 124 -3.03 8.05 21.67
N GLU A 125 -3.24 6.83 22.15
CA GLU A 125 -4.28 5.95 21.62
C GLU A 125 -5.66 6.21 22.25
N ILE A 126 -5.71 6.54 23.53
CA ILE A 126 -6.96 6.73 24.28
C ILE A 126 -7.32 8.21 24.29
N ASP A 127 -6.40 9.05 24.78
CA ASP A 127 -6.67 10.49 24.95
C ASP A 127 -6.51 11.27 23.64
N LYS A 128 -6.06 10.59 22.57
CA LYS A 128 -5.85 11.17 21.22
C LYS A 128 -4.91 12.37 21.22
N VAL A 129 -3.99 12.43 22.17
CA VAL A 129 -2.93 13.45 22.22
C VAL A 129 -1.97 13.17 21.07
N GLN A 130 -1.52 14.22 20.39
CA GLN A 130 -0.59 14.07 19.28
C GLN A 130 0.77 13.58 19.80
N VAL A 131 1.35 12.60 19.10
CA VAL A 131 2.66 12.00 19.45
C VAL A 131 3.75 13.05 19.73
N PRO A 132 3.92 14.13 18.94
CA PRO A 132 4.94 15.15 19.23
C PRO A 132 4.75 15.81 20.60
N THR A 133 3.51 16.09 21.01
CA THR A 133 3.20 16.69 22.31
C THR A 133 3.55 15.74 23.46
N VAL A 134 3.23 14.45 23.32
CA VAL A 134 3.57 13.41 24.31
C VAL A 134 5.08 13.28 24.47
N ILE A 135 5.82 13.25 23.34
CA ILE A 135 7.29 13.16 23.36
C ILE A 135 7.91 14.43 23.97
N GLN A 136 7.43 15.61 23.60
CA GLN A 136 7.95 16.87 24.13
C GLN A 136 7.78 16.96 25.64
N ALA A 137 6.61 16.55 26.16
CA ALA A 137 6.35 16.48 27.59
C ALA A 137 7.28 15.47 28.30
N TYR A 138 7.57 14.34 27.66
CA TYR A 138 8.46 13.31 28.23
C TYR A 138 9.93 13.75 28.27
N VAL A 139 10.44 14.36 27.20
CA VAL A 139 11.86 14.70 27.05
C VAL A 139 12.28 15.91 27.90
N GLN A 140 11.34 16.61 28.57
CA GLN A 140 11.59 17.79 29.42
C GLN A 140 12.63 18.76 28.84
N ARG A 141 12.42 19.21 27.59
CA ARG A 141 13.30 20.22 27.00
C ARG A 141 12.90 21.61 27.48
N ASP A 142 13.86 22.31 28.09
CA ASP A 142 13.83 23.76 28.27
C ASP A 142 13.83 24.41 26.87
N ASP A 143 12.75 25.12 26.53
CA ASP A 143 12.51 25.75 25.20
C ASP A 143 13.62 26.72 24.78
N SER A 144 14.48 27.12 25.73
CA SER A 144 15.54 28.10 25.57
C SER A 144 16.63 27.72 24.55
N GLN A 145 16.79 26.43 24.20
CA GLN A 145 17.79 25.94 23.24
C GLN A 145 17.22 25.05 22.12
N ALA A 146 15.92 24.79 22.12
CA ALA A 146 15.28 24.20 20.96
C ALA A 146 15.12 25.32 19.92
N GLY A 147 15.94 25.30 18.86
CA GLY A 147 15.56 26.00 17.62
C GLY A 147 14.11 25.62 17.30
N PRO A 148 13.29 26.56 16.80
CA PRO A 148 11.84 26.41 16.77
C PRO A 148 11.50 25.00 16.29
N ILE A 149 10.88 24.20 17.17
CA ILE A 149 10.18 23.00 16.75
C ILE A 149 9.13 23.56 15.82
N SER A 150 9.45 23.58 14.52
CA SER A 150 8.56 24.10 13.51
C SER A 150 7.23 23.42 13.78
N ASP A 151 6.17 24.20 13.98
CA ASP A 151 4.81 23.71 14.07
C ASP A 151 4.53 22.86 12.81
N GLU A 152 4.91 21.58 12.83
CA GLU A 152 4.66 20.62 11.77
C GLU A 152 3.17 20.27 11.70
N THR A 153 2.38 20.82 12.61
CA THR A 153 0.92 20.81 12.70
C THR A 153 0.27 21.96 11.91
N GLY A 154 1.05 22.94 11.45
CA GLY A 154 0.55 24.04 10.63
C GLY A 154 0.00 23.55 9.28
N PHE A 155 -1.09 24.18 8.81
CA PHE A 155 -1.69 23.89 7.50
C PHE A 155 -0.64 23.89 6.37
N ALA A 156 0.35 24.79 6.43
CA ALA A 156 1.44 24.86 5.47
C ALA A 156 2.32 23.59 5.45
N ALA A 157 2.62 22.99 6.60
CA ALA A 157 3.40 21.76 6.70
C ALA A 157 2.60 20.54 6.20
N ILE A 158 1.29 20.48 6.47
CA ILE A 158 0.40 19.46 5.91
C ILE A 158 0.33 19.61 4.38
N ALA A 159 0.12 20.83 3.88
CA ALA A 159 0.08 21.11 2.45
C ALA A 159 1.40 20.76 1.75
N ALA A 160 2.54 21.08 2.34
CA ALA A 160 3.86 20.72 1.81
C ALA A 160 4.06 19.21 1.73
N ARG A 161 3.64 18.46 2.76
CA ARG A 161 3.69 16.98 2.77
C ARG A 161 2.78 16.38 1.69
N ILE A 162 1.53 16.84 1.60
CA ILE A 162 0.60 16.38 0.56
C ILE A 162 1.17 16.68 -0.83
N TRP A 163 1.72 17.88 -1.05
CA TRP A 163 2.32 18.27 -2.31
C TRP A 163 3.53 17.39 -2.68
N LEU A 164 4.40 17.09 -1.72
CA LEU A 164 5.51 16.17 -1.93
C LEU A 164 5.02 14.79 -2.36
N ARG A 165 4.05 14.21 -1.63
CA ARG A 165 3.46 12.91 -1.97
C ARG A 165 2.73 12.93 -3.31
N THR A 166 2.07 14.04 -3.63
CA THR A 166 1.42 14.26 -4.94
C THR A 166 2.44 14.14 -6.07
N LYS A 167 3.59 14.80 -5.95
CA LYS A 167 4.66 14.74 -6.95
C LYS A 167 5.22 13.32 -7.10
N GLU A 168 5.53 12.65 -6.00
CA GLU A 168 6.00 11.26 -6.02
C GLU A 168 4.98 10.34 -6.73
N HIS A 169 3.70 10.46 -6.38
CA HIS A 169 2.62 9.66 -6.95
C HIS A 169 2.41 9.94 -8.45
N LEU A 170 2.43 11.21 -8.85
CA LEU A 170 2.33 11.61 -10.26
C LEU A 170 3.52 11.11 -11.09
N VAL A 171 4.74 11.13 -10.53
CA VAL A 171 5.93 10.62 -11.23
C VAL A 171 5.81 9.11 -11.43
N LEU A 172 5.41 8.36 -10.39
CA LEU A 172 5.18 6.91 -10.49
C LEU A 172 4.16 6.58 -11.58
N VAL A 173 2.96 7.15 -11.48
CA VAL A 173 1.85 6.90 -12.40
C VAL A 173 2.20 7.38 -13.81
N GLY A 174 2.80 8.57 -13.94
CA GLY A 174 3.14 9.17 -15.23
C GLY A 174 4.18 8.38 -16.00
N ILE A 175 5.28 7.98 -15.37
CA ILE A 175 6.32 7.14 -16.00
C ILE A 175 5.72 5.81 -16.42
N THR A 176 4.97 5.15 -15.51
CA THR A 176 4.28 3.90 -15.82
C THR A 176 3.37 4.06 -17.03
N LEU A 177 2.53 5.10 -17.06
CA LEU A 177 1.54 5.26 -18.11
C LEU A 177 2.20 5.53 -19.47
N VAL A 178 3.24 6.36 -19.52
CA VAL A 178 3.99 6.61 -20.75
C VAL A 178 4.58 5.30 -21.30
N LEU A 179 5.21 4.49 -20.44
CA LEU A 179 5.74 3.19 -20.84
C LEU A 179 4.63 2.24 -21.32
N SER A 180 3.51 2.17 -20.59
CA SER A 180 2.37 1.32 -20.95
C SER A 180 1.72 1.73 -22.26
N ILE A 181 1.65 3.02 -22.59
CA ILE A 181 1.18 3.50 -23.89
C ILE A 181 2.17 3.15 -25.00
N ALA A 182 3.45 3.48 -24.78
CA ALA A 182 4.52 3.26 -25.75
C ALA A 182 4.68 1.79 -26.14
N VAL A 183 4.38 0.86 -25.23
CA VAL A 183 4.46 -0.59 -25.49
C VAL A 183 3.08 -1.18 -25.83
N GLY A 184 2.03 -0.78 -25.11
CA GLY A 184 0.70 -1.36 -25.20
C GLY A 184 0.01 -1.08 -26.52
N VAL A 185 0.11 0.14 -27.04
CA VAL A 185 -0.49 0.49 -28.34
C VAL A 185 0.16 -0.31 -29.48
N PRO A 186 1.50 -0.34 -29.64
CA PRO A 186 2.13 -1.19 -30.65
C PRO A 186 1.82 -2.69 -30.52
N LEU A 187 1.80 -3.22 -29.30
CA LEU A 187 1.44 -4.63 -29.07
C LEU A 187 -0.03 -4.91 -29.42
N GLY A 188 -0.94 -3.99 -29.12
CA GLY A 188 -2.34 -4.09 -29.49
C GLY A 188 -2.55 -4.07 -31.01
N ILE A 189 -1.81 -3.21 -31.73
CA ILE A 189 -1.80 -3.18 -33.20
C ILE A 189 -1.28 -4.50 -33.77
N LEU A 190 -0.17 -5.01 -33.23
CA LEU A 190 0.42 -6.28 -33.67
C LEU A 190 -0.53 -7.46 -33.42
N ALA A 191 -1.19 -7.47 -32.26
CA ALA A 191 -2.20 -8.46 -31.88
C ALA A 191 -3.39 -8.45 -32.84
N ALA A 192 -3.86 -7.26 -33.25
CA ALA A 192 -4.99 -7.12 -34.17
C ALA A 192 -4.67 -7.68 -35.56
N ARG A 193 -3.42 -7.52 -36.01
CA ARG A 193 -2.93 -7.99 -37.32
C ARG A 193 -2.59 -9.48 -37.35
N ARG A 194 -2.21 -10.08 -36.22
CA ARG A 194 -1.81 -11.50 -36.15
C ARG A 194 -2.72 -12.29 -35.19
N PRO A 195 -3.72 -13.03 -35.69
CA PRO A 195 -4.74 -13.70 -34.86
C PRO A 195 -4.16 -14.61 -33.77
N ARG A 196 -3.09 -15.35 -34.09
CA ARG A 196 -2.41 -16.25 -33.13
C ARG A 196 -1.71 -15.48 -32.00
N LEU A 197 -1.05 -14.36 -32.32
CA LEU A 197 -0.45 -13.51 -31.29
C LEU A 197 -1.52 -12.82 -30.45
N GLY A 198 -2.63 -12.40 -31.06
CA GLY A 198 -3.77 -11.83 -30.33
C GLY A 198 -4.31 -12.78 -29.27
N GLN A 199 -4.58 -14.04 -29.62
CA GLN A 199 -5.03 -15.05 -28.66
C GLN A 199 -4.00 -15.30 -27.54
N GLY A 200 -2.71 -15.39 -27.88
CA GLY A 200 -1.65 -15.58 -26.89
C GLY A 200 -1.51 -14.40 -25.91
N LEU A 201 -1.55 -13.16 -26.42
CA LEU A 201 -1.48 -11.96 -25.60
C LEU A 201 -2.72 -11.77 -24.73
N LEU A 202 -3.91 -12.11 -25.24
CA LEU A 202 -5.16 -12.16 -24.47
C LEU A 202 -5.03 -13.10 -23.28
N LEU A 203 -4.59 -14.34 -23.52
CA LEU A 203 -4.41 -15.33 -22.46
C LEU A 203 -3.36 -14.88 -21.43
N ALA A 204 -2.21 -14.40 -21.89
CA ALA A 204 -1.15 -13.90 -21.02
C ALA A 204 -1.62 -12.73 -20.15
N SER A 205 -2.39 -11.80 -20.72
CA SER A 205 -2.95 -10.66 -20.00
C SER A 205 -3.95 -11.09 -18.93
N SER A 206 -4.79 -12.10 -19.21
CA SER A 206 -5.69 -12.67 -18.21
C SER A 206 -4.93 -13.30 -17.06
N ILE A 207 -3.88 -14.08 -17.34
CA ILE A 207 -3.05 -14.70 -16.31
C ILE A 207 -2.39 -13.64 -15.42
N VAL A 208 -1.77 -12.61 -16.01
CA VAL A 208 -1.09 -11.57 -15.22
C VAL A 208 -2.08 -10.81 -14.32
N GLN A 209 -3.31 -10.55 -14.78
CA GLN A 209 -4.33 -9.87 -13.97
C GLN A 209 -4.86 -10.71 -12.81
N THR A 210 -4.74 -12.04 -12.87
CA THR A 210 -5.14 -12.91 -11.75
C THR A 210 -4.13 -12.91 -10.61
N ILE A 211 -2.89 -12.49 -10.87
CA ILE A 211 -1.89 -12.34 -9.81
C ILE A 211 -2.33 -11.16 -8.94
N PRO A 212 -2.38 -11.28 -7.60
CA PRO A 212 -2.62 -10.14 -6.72
C PRO A 212 -1.47 -9.14 -6.81
N SER A 213 -1.78 -7.84 -6.84
CA SER A 213 -0.76 -6.78 -6.99
C SER A 213 0.30 -6.80 -5.90
N LEU A 214 -0.10 -7.06 -4.65
CA LEU A 214 0.82 -7.23 -3.53
C LEU A 214 1.76 -8.43 -3.73
N ALA A 215 1.25 -9.56 -4.22
CA ALA A 215 2.05 -10.74 -4.49
C ALA A 215 3.06 -10.48 -5.62
N LEU A 216 2.65 -9.78 -6.67
CA LEU A 216 3.54 -9.38 -7.75
C LEU A 216 4.67 -8.47 -7.24
N LEU A 217 4.34 -7.47 -6.40
CA LEU A 217 5.34 -6.59 -5.79
C LEU A 217 6.35 -7.38 -4.96
N CYS A 218 5.89 -8.28 -4.08
CA CYS A 218 6.76 -9.13 -3.28
C CYS A 218 7.65 -10.04 -4.14
N PHE A 219 7.11 -10.59 -5.23
CA PHE A 219 7.86 -11.44 -6.16
C PHE A 219 8.99 -10.70 -6.89
N LEU A 220 8.86 -9.38 -7.09
CA LEU A 220 9.89 -8.57 -7.75
C LEU A 220 11.06 -8.22 -6.83
N ILE A 221 10.92 -8.33 -5.50
CA ILE A 221 11.95 -7.94 -4.52
C ILE A 221 13.26 -8.74 -4.70
N PRO A 222 13.25 -10.08 -4.83
CA PRO A 222 14.51 -10.83 -5.02
C PRO A 222 15.25 -10.48 -6.31
N VAL A 223 14.54 -10.00 -7.34
CA VAL A 223 15.10 -9.72 -8.66
C VAL A 223 15.59 -8.27 -8.77
N PHE A 224 14.81 -7.32 -8.28
CA PHE A 224 15.04 -5.88 -8.48
C PHE A 224 15.34 -5.12 -7.18
N GLY A 225 15.27 -5.78 -6.02
CA GLY A 225 15.44 -5.15 -4.71
C GLY A 225 14.19 -4.40 -4.25
N ILE A 226 14.38 -3.42 -3.36
CA ILE A 226 13.33 -2.57 -2.79
C ILE A 226 13.44 -1.18 -3.42
N GLY A 227 12.31 -0.51 -3.67
CA GLY A 227 12.26 0.88 -4.11
C GLY A 227 11.48 1.10 -5.41
N LEU A 228 11.92 2.08 -6.19
CA LEU A 228 11.21 2.61 -7.36
C LEU A 228 11.09 1.59 -8.51
N VAL A 229 12.16 0.87 -8.82
CA VAL A 229 12.23 -0.04 -9.99
C VAL A 229 11.18 -1.16 -9.94
N PRO A 230 11.10 -2.01 -8.89
CA PRO A 230 10.07 -3.05 -8.81
C PRO A 230 8.65 -2.48 -8.83
N ALA A 231 8.42 -1.31 -8.23
CA ALA A 231 7.13 -0.64 -8.28
C ALA A 231 6.74 -0.26 -9.71
N LEU A 232 7.65 0.38 -10.46
CA LEU A 232 7.40 0.75 -11.85
C LEU A 232 7.13 -0.48 -12.73
N VAL A 233 7.85 -1.59 -12.52
CA VAL A 233 7.64 -2.83 -13.27
C VAL A 233 6.25 -3.41 -12.99
N ALA A 234 5.85 -3.51 -11.71
CA ALA A 234 4.52 -3.99 -11.36
C ALA A 234 3.41 -3.10 -11.94
N LEU A 235 3.53 -1.79 -11.73
CA LEU A 235 2.55 -0.81 -12.22
C LEU A 235 2.47 -0.82 -13.75
N PHE A 236 3.60 -0.93 -14.43
CA PHE A 236 3.69 -1.08 -15.89
C PHE A 236 2.95 -2.33 -16.36
N LEU A 237 3.17 -3.49 -15.72
CA LEU A 237 2.51 -4.74 -16.10
C LEU A 237 0.99 -4.63 -15.99
N TYR A 238 0.45 -4.08 -14.89
CA TYR A 238 -1.01 -3.90 -14.76
C TYR A 238 -1.57 -2.85 -15.72
N SER A 239 -0.84 -1.75 -15.95
CA SER A 239 -1.31 -0.64 -16.78
C SER A 239 -1.19 -0.94 -18.28
N LEU A 240 -0.27 -1.82 -18.67
CA LEU A 240 -0.06 -2.24 -20.06
C LEU A 240 -1.29 -2.95 -20.64
N LEU A 241 -1.94 -3.80 -19.84
CA LEU A 241 -2.96 -4.74 -20.33
C LEU A 241 -4.24 -4.02 -20.79
N PRO A 242 -4.82 -3.08 -20.03
CA PRO A 242 -5.98 -2.33 -20.50
C PRO A 242 -5.68 -1.54 -21.78
N VAL A 243 -4.49 -0.95 -21.92
CA VAL A 243 -4.09 -0.21 -23.13
C VAL A 243 -4.01 -1.15 -24.33
N LEU A 244 -3.31 -2.28 -24.17
CA LEU A 244 -3.18 -3.30 -25.22
C LEU A 244 -4.56 -3.82 -25.64
N MET A 245 -5.39 -4.21 -24.67
CA MET A 245 -6.69 -4.82 -24.93
C MET A 245 -7.64 -3.89 -25.64
N ASN A 246 -7.75 -2.65 -25.17
CA ASN A 246 -8.65 -1.70 -25.82
C ASN A 246 -8.13 -1.27 -27.20
N THR A 247 -6.81 -1.24 -27.41
CA THR A 247 -6.23 -1.03 -28.75
C THR A 247 -6.60 -2.18 -29.68
N TYR A 248 -6.47 -3.44 -29.22
CA TYR A 248 -6.86 -4.63 -29.99
C TYR A 248 -8.34 -4.61 -30.35
N ILE A 249 -9.22 -4.36 -29.37
CA ILE A 249 -10.67 -4.31 -29.56
C ILE A 249 -11.05 -3.18 -30.52
N GLY A 250 -10.47 -1.98 -30.34
CA GLY A 250 -10.70 -0.83 -31.21
C GLY A 250 -10.40 -1.11 -32.68
N LEU A 251 -9.27 -1.76 -32.96
CA LEU A 251 -8.90 -2.10 -34.33
C LEU A 251 -9.75 -3.23 -34.91
N LYS A 252 -10.18 -4.19 -34.09
CA LYS A 252 -11.04 -5.30 -34.53
C LYS A 252 -12.50 -4.93 -34.74
N ALA A 253 -12.96 -3.84 -34.12
CA ALA A 253 -14.32 -3.34 -34.27
C ALA A 253 -14.56 -2.56 -35.58
N ILE A 254 -13.50 -2.24 -36.34
CA ILE A 254 -13.60 -1.49 -37.60
C ILE A 254 -14.30 -2.35 -38.66
N ASP A 255 -15.26 -1.75 -39.38
CA ASP A 255 -15.94 -2.39 -40.51
C ASP A 255 -14.93 -2.87 -41.57
N PRO A 256 -14.91 -4.18 -41.90
CA PRO A 256 -14.06 -4.73 -42.95
C PRO A 256 -14.20 -4.01 -44.30
N THR A 257 -15.39 -3.51 -44.61
CA THR A 257 -15.69 -2.80 -45.87
C THR A 257 -14.86 -1.52 -46.01
N LEU A 258 -14.64 -0.78 -44.91
CA LEU A 258 -13.78 0.40 -44.90
C LEU A 258 -12.32 0.04 -45.21
N ILE A 259 -11.87 -1.10 -44.69
CA ILE A 259 -10.52 -1.61 -44.89
C ILE A 259 -10.31 -2.08 -46.34
N GLU A 260 -11.27 -2.83 -46.90
CA GLU A 260 -11.25 -3.26 -48.30
C GLU A 260 -11.28 -2.08 -49.26
N THR A 261 -12.07 -1.05 -48.96
CA THR A 261 -12.15 0.18 -49.76
C THR A 261 -10.82 0.95 -49.72
N ALA A 262 -10.22 1.10 -48.54
CA ALA A 262 -8.89 1.73 -48.40
C ALA A 262 -7.82 0.97 -49.19
N HIS A 263 -7.88 -0.36 -49.20
CA HIS A 263 -6.99 -1.20 -49.98
C HIS A 263 -7.21 -1.02 -51.49
N ALA A 264 -8.45 -0.99 -51.96
CA ALA A 264 -8.80 -0.77 -53.37
C ALA A 264 -8.36 0.61 -53.89
N LEU A 265 -8.33 1.63 -53.02
CA LEU A 265 -7.79 2.96 -53.31
C LEU A 265 -6.25 3.03 -53.28
N GLY A 266 -5.56 1.91 -53.02
CA GLY A 266 -4.11 1.81 -53.08
C GLY A 266 -3.38 2.38 -51.87
N LEU A 267 -4.04 2.51 -50.71
CA LEU A 267 -3.37 2.94 -49.48
C LEU A 267 -2.38 1.88 -49.00
N SER A 268 -1.19 2.31 -48.58
CA SER A 268 -0.22 1.41 -47.95
C SER A 268 -0.69 1.01 -46.54
N PRO A 269 -0.29 -0.17 -46.02
CA PRO A 269 -0.69 -0.64 -44.69
C PRO A 269 -0.32 0.29 -43.53
N PHE A 270 0.67 1.15 -43.73
CA PHE A 270 1.08 2.19 -42.77
C PHE A 270 0.17 3.42 -42.86
N ARG A 271 -0.13 3.90 -44.08
CA ARG A 271 -1.08 5.03 -44.26
C ARG A 271 -2.48 4.64 -43.81
N GLN A 272 -2.92 3.43 -44.13
CA GLN A 272 -4.18 2.88 -43.65
C GLN A 272 -4.23 2.86 -42.11
N LEU A 273 -3.16 2.41 -41.45
CA LEU A 273 -3.09 2.41 -39.98
C LEU A 273 -3.22 3.82 -39.40
N VAL A 274 -2.38 4.75 -39.85
CA VAL A 274 -2.26 6.08 -39.23
C VAL A 274 -3.43 6.99 -39.60
N SER A 275 -3.92 6.92 -40.84
CA SER A 275 -4.95 7.83 -41.35
C SER A 275 -6.37 7.32 -41.20
N ILE A 276 -6.59 6.02 -40.99
CA ILE A 276 -7.93 5.42 -40.92
C ILE A 276 -8.10 4.61 -39.63
N GLU A 277 -7.29 3.57 -39.44
CA GLU A 277 -7.50 2.63 -38.34
C GLU A 277 -7.31 3.28 -36.95
N LEU A 278 -6.21 4.00 -36.73
CA LEU A 278 -5.92 4.65 -35.44
C LEU A 278 -6.92 5.76 -35.10
N PRO A 279 -7.33 6.65 -36.02
CA PRO A 279 -8.40 7.61 -35.76
C PRO A 279 -9.73 6.95 -35.36
N ILE A 280 -10.15 5.91 -36.08
CA ILE A 280 -11.41 5.19 -35.78
C ILE A 280 -11.31 4.43 -34.45
N ALA A 281 -10.16 3.81 -34.17
CA ALA A 281 -9.91 3.07 -32.92
C ALA A 281 -9.58 3.97 -31.73
N SER A 282 -9.33 5.26 -31.93
CA SER A 282 -8.89 6.21 -30.90
C SER A 282 -9.80 6.29 -29.66
N PRO A 283 -11.15 6.21 -29.75
CA PRO A 283 -12.01 6.23 -28.57
C PRO A 283 -11.75 5.03 -27.65
N ASN A 284 -11.56 3.86 -28.25
CA ASN A 284 -11.24 2.64 -27.50
C ASN A 284 -9.82 2.73 -26.92
N ILE A 285 -8.83 3.16 -27.70
CA ILE A 285 -7.45 3.35 -27.18
C ILE A 285 -7.47 4.30 -25.98
N LEU A 286 -8.18 5.43 -26.07
CA LEU A 286 -8.31 6.39 -24.97
C LEU A 286 -9.04 5.80 -23.76
N ALA A 287 -10.07 4.98 -23.96
CA ALA A 287 -10.73 4.25 -22.88
C ALA A 287 -9.78 3.25 -22.18
N GLY A 288 -8.90 2.60 -22.94
CA GLY A 288 -7.83 1.76 -22.40
C GLY A 288 -6.84 2.55 -21.54
N VAL A 289 -6.39 3.70 -22.03
CA VAL A 289 -5.49 4.61 -21.30
C VAL A 289 -6.15 5.15 -20.02
N LYS A 290 -7.44 5.53 -20.09
CA LYS A 290 -8.23 5.93 -18.93
C LYS A 290 -8.27 4.82 -17.88
N THR A 291 -8.60 3.61 -18.29
CA THR A 291 -8.69 2.44 -17.39
C THR A 291 -7.34 2.13 -16.75
N ALA A 292 -6.26 2.12 -17.56
CA ALA A 292 -4.90 1.93 -17.07
C ALA A 292 -4.50 3.01 -16.07
N THR A 293 -4.85 4.28 -16.31
CA THR A 293 -4.54 5.39 -15.39
C THR A 293 -5.24 5.21 -14.04
N ILE A 294 -6.54 4.89 -14.05
CA ILE A 294 -7.32 4.70 -12.82
C ILE A 294 -6.76 3.53 -11.99
N ILE A 295 -6.47 2.40 -12.65
CA ILE A 295 -5.85 1.23 -12.01
C ILE A 295 -4.47 1.60 -11.46
N SER A 296 -3.65 2.33 -12.23
CA SER A 296 -2.30 2.73 -11.83
C SER A 296 -2.32 3.63 -10.60
N ILE A 297 -3.20 4.64 -10.54
CA ILE A 297 -3.32 5.53 -9.38
C ILE A 297 -3.66 4.74 -8.11
N GLY A 298 -4.63 3.82 -8.19
CA GLY A 298 -5.03 2.99 -7.06
C GLY A 298 -3.93 2.02 -6.64
N THR A 299 -3.37 1.24 -7.57
CA THR A 299 -2.34 0.23 -7.29
C THR A 299 -1.00 0.84 -6.87
N ALA A 300 -0.67 2.06 -7.31
CA ALA A 300 0.53 2.78 -6.88
C ALA A 300 0.56 3.07 -5.37
N THR A 301 -0.59 3.10 -4.70
CA THR A 301 -0.62 3.21 -3.23
C THR A 301 0.05 2.02 -2.55
N LEU A 302 0.02 0.83 -3.16
CA LEU A 302 0.68 -0.37 -2.63
C LEU A 302 2.19 -0.34 -2.82
N ALA A 303 2.70 0.48 -3.74
CA ALA A 303 4.13 0.60 -4.01
C ALA A 303 4.93 1.14 -2.81
N ALA A 304 4.27 1.84 -1.89
CA ALA A 304 4.88 2.29 -0.64
C ALA A 304 5.32 1.15 0.27
N LEU A 305 4.69 -0.04 0.20
CA LEU A 305 5.08 -1.22 0.96
C LEU A 305 6.50 -1.69 0.62
N ILE A 306 6.98 -1.36 -0.58
CA ILE A 306 8.33 -1.64 -1.04
C ILE A 306 9.15 -0.36 -1.19
N GLY A 307 8.80 0.71 -0.47
CA GLY A 307 9.60 1.92 -0.38
C GLY A 307 9.55 2.86 -1.59
N ALA A 308 8.58 2.72 -2.49
CA ALA A 308 8.46 3.61 -3.66
C ALA A 308 7.84 4.99 -3.35
N GLY A 309 7.26 5.17 -2.15
CA GLY A 309 6.70 6.45 -1.70
C GLY A 309 5.29 6.75 -2.24
N GLY A 310 5.02 8.02 -2.55
CA GLY A 310 3.71 8.47 -3.03
C GLY A 310 2.65 8.53 -1.92
N TYR A 311 1.38 8.54 -2.31
CA TYR A 311 0.28 8.55 -1.34
C TYR A 311 0.18 7.28 -0.50
N GLY A 312 0.82 6.19 -0.94
CA GLY A 312 0.92 4.97 -0.17
C GLY A 312 1.71 5.12 1.13
N ALA A 313 2.70 6.02 1.18
CA ALA A 313 3.56 6.17 2.35
C ALA A 313 2.78 6.50 3.64
N PRO A 314 1.92 7.54 3.67
CA PRO A 314 1.06 7.80 4.82
C PRO A 314 0.03 6.70 5.09
N ILE A 315 -0.48 6.00 4.07
CA ILE A 315 -1.41 4.88 4.27
C ILE A 315 -0.72 3.74 5.04
N VAL A 316 0.47 3.35 4.60
CA VAL A 316 1.24 2.25 5.21
C VAL A 316 1.70 2.63 6.63
N SER A 317 2.22 3.85 6.82
CA SER A 317 2.63 4.29 8.16
C SER A 317 1.45 4.43 9.12
N GLY A 318 0.32 4.98 8.64
CA GLY A 318 -0.90 5.10 9.44
C GLY A 318 -1.48 3.75 9.82
N LEU A 319 -1.43 2.75 8.92
CA LEU A 319 -1.84 1.38 9.23
C LEU A 319 -0.94 0.75 10.30
N ALA A 320 0.38 0.95 10.20
CA ALA A 320 1.34 0.43 11.18
C ALA A 320 1.19 1.08 12.57
N MET A 321 0.70 2.32 12.63
CA MET A 321 0.53 3.11 13.86
C MET A 321 -0.92 3.12 14.37
N ASN A 322 -1.84 2.41 13.70
CA ASN A 322 -3.28 2.49 13.95
C ASN A 322 -3.83 3.95 13.99
N ASP A 323 -3.26 4.83 13.16
CA ASP A 323 -3.61 6.25 13.10
C ASP A 323 -4.46 6.54 11.85
N MET A 324 -5.78 6.61 12.07
CA MET A 324 -6.76 6.91 11.03
C MET A 324 -6.49 8.25 10.33
N ASN A 325 -6.01 9.27 11.06
CA ASN A 325 -5.76 10.59 10.46
C ASN A 325 -4.64 10.50 9.44
N THR A 326 -3.55 9.81 9.78
CA THR A 326 -2.43 9.58 8.87
C THR A 326 -2.83 8.72 7.67
N ILE A 327 -3.69 7.71 7.86
CA ILE A 327 -4.26 6.93 6.73
C ILE A 327 -5.02 7.84 5.75
N LEU A 328 -5.91 8.71 6.28
CA LEU A 328 -6.74 9.59 5.46
C LEU A 328 -5.93 10.64 4.68
N VAL A 329 -4.80 11.11 5.24
CA VAL A 329 -3.87 12.03 4.57
C VAL A 329 -3.31 11.42 3.27
N GLY A 330 -3.20 10.10 3.17
CA GLY A 330 -2.84 9.41 1.92
C GLY A 330 -4.05 9.02 1.08
N ALA A 331 -5.07 8.43 1.70
CA ALA A 331 -6.20 7.84 0.99
C ALA A 331 -7.09 8.88 0.28
N ILE A 332 -7.38 10.02 0.93
CA ILE A 332 -8.24 11.05 0.33
C ILE A 332 -7.59 11.67 -0.90
N PRO A 333 -6.33 12.16 -0.87
CA PRO A 333 -5.69 12.70 -2.06
C PRO A 333 -5.55 11.68 -3.20
N ALA A 334 -5.32 10.40 -2.91
CA ALA A 334 -5.31 9.34 -3.91
C ALA A 334 -6.68 9.17 -4.59
N ALA A 335 -7.76 9.13 -3.82
CA ALA A 335 -9.13 9.04 -4.33
C ALA A 335 -9.50 10.28 -5.17
N VAL A 336 -9.17 11.48 -4.69
CA VAL A 336 -9.38 12.75 -5.41
C VAL A 336 -8.59 12.75 -6.72
N MET A 337 -7.33 12.33 -6.72
CA MET A 337 -6.51 12.23 -7.93
C MET A 337 -7.13 11.26 -8.95
N SER A 338 -7.64 10.12 -8.51
CA SER A 338 -8.34 9.16 -9.37
C SER A 338 -9.60 9.74 -9.99
N LEU A 339 -10.40 10.48 -9.20
CA LEU A 339 -11.61 11.16 -9.69
C LEU A 339 -11.28 12.27 -10.69
N VAL A 340 -10.27 13.10 -10.39
CA VAL A 340 -9.79 14.14 -11.30
C VAL A 340 -9.31 13.52 -12.60
N ALA A 341 -8.51 12.44 -12.54
CA ALA A 341 -8.07 11.73 -13.73
C ALA A 341 -9.28 11.21 -14.55
N HIS A 342 -10.28 10.62 -13.88
CA HIS A 342 -11.50 10.16 -14.55
C HIS A 342 -12.19 11.28 -15.34
N PHE A 343 -12.39 12.43 -14.70
CA PHE A 343 -13.03 13.59 -15.31
C PHE A 343 -12.19 14.17 -16.47
N VAL A 344 -10.88 14.29 -16.29
CA VAL A 344 -9.95 14.74 -17.34
C VAL A 344 -10.07 13.84 -18.58
N PHE A 345 -10.10 12.52 -18.41
CA PHE A 345 -10.30 11.61 -19.55
C PHE A 345 -11.68 11.72 -20.19
N GLU A 346 -12.73 12.02 -19.42
CA GLU A 346 -14.06 12.25 -19.99
C GLU A 346 -14.09 13.53 -20.86
N VAL A 347 -13.46 14.60 -20.39
CA VAL A 347 -13.30 15.85 -21.17
C VAL A 347 -12.43 15.61 -22.41
N LEU A 348 -11.30 14.93 -22.26
CA LEU A 348 -10.43 14.56 -23.39
C LEU A 348 -11.16 13.74 -24.43
N ASN A 349 -12.02 12.80 -24.01
CA ASN A 349 -12.82 12.00 -24.93
C ASN A 349 -13.77 12.86 -25.75
N ARG A 350 -14.43 13.86 -25.14
CA ARG A 350 -15.33 14.78 -25.86
C ARG A 350 -14.60 15.69 -26.86
N ILE A 351 -13.33 16.03 -26.60
CA ILE A 351 -12.53 16.91 -27.46
C ILE A 351 -11.86 16.13 -28.59
N LEU A 352 -11.25 14.99 -28.28
CA LEU A 352 -10.46 14.18 -29.23
C LEU A 352 -11.33 13.31 -30.13
N VAL A 353 -12.52 12.91 -29.66
CA VAL A 353 -13.46 12.08 -30.43
C VAL A 353 -14.60 12.94 -30.95
N PRO A 354 -14.59 13.35 -32.23
CA PRO A 354 -15.67 14.13 -32.81
C PRO A 354 -17.00 13.37 -32.78
N VAL A 355 -18.10 14.12 -32.69
CA VAL A 355 -19.48 13.62 -32.49
C VAL A 355 -19.89 12.53 -33.49
N GLY A 356 -19.33 12.50 -34.70
CA GLY A 356 -19.63 11.48 -35.72
C GLY A 356 -19.04 10.08 -35.46
N LEU A 357 -18.17 9.92 -34.46
CA LEU A 357 -17.57 8.64 -34.04
C LEU A 357 -18.04 8.21 -32.63
N GLN A 358 -18.94 8.98 -32.01
CA GLN A 358 -19.59 8.63 -30.76
C GLN A 358 -20.83 7.77 -31.11
N MET A 359 -20.66 6.45 -31.18
CA MET A 359 -21.79 5.51 -31.25
C MET A 359 -22.34 5.21 -29.86
#